data_AF-A0A9X1PQN4-F1
#
_entry.id   AF-A0A9X1PQN4-F1
#
_cell.length_a   1.000
_cell.length_b   1.000
_cell.length_c   1.000
_cell.angle_alpha   90.00
_cell.angle_beta   90.00
_cell.angle_gamma   90.00
#
_symmetry.space_group_name_H-M   'P 1'
#
loop_
_entity.id
_entity.type
_entity.pdbx_description
1 polymer ?
#
loop_
_entity_poly.entity_id
_entity_poly.type
_entity_poly.pdbx_seq_one_letter_code
_entity_poly.pdbx_strand_id
1 'polypeptide(L)' 'MQQQEEIQIGDVVWLKSGSPSMTVDGFHQTSKNFYRCFWFNDEGNAVSEYFNQLSLTTTEHTLKFSAKNKSENQ' A
#
# COMPACT_ATOMS: atom_id res chain seq x y z
N MET A 1 -0.77 -13.41 -20.48
CA MET A 1 -0.34 -13.50 -19.08
C MET A 1 0.24 -12.16 -18.70
N GLN A 2 -0.36 -11.43 -17.76
CA GLN A 2 0.25 -10.22 -17.23
C GLN A 2 1.42 -10.66 -16.34
N GLN A 3 2.64 -10.35 -16.76
CA GLN A 3 3.80 -10.48 -15.87
C GLN A 3 3.56 -9.46 -14.74
N GLN A 4 3.37 -9.94 -13.51
CA GLN A 4 3.42 -9.07 -12.36
C GLN A 4 4.85 -8.55 -12.26
N GLU A 5 5.05 -7.25 -12.40
CA GLU A 5 6.33 -6.62 -12.13
C GLU A 5 6.79 -7.01 -10.72
N GLU A 6 8.04 -7.43 -10.63
CA GLU A 6 8.64 -7.86 -9.38
C GLU A 6 8.94 -6.63 -8.52
N ILE A 7 8.25 -6.51 -7.38
CA ILE A 7 8.43 -5.39 -6.44
C ILE A 7 9.86 -5.43 -5.87
N GLN A 8 10.54 -4.28 -5.91
CA GLN A 8 11.90 -4.06 -5.43
C GLN A 8 11.94 -3.12 -4.23
N ILE A 9 13.08 -3.13 -3.51
CA ILE A 9 13.36 -2.11 -2.49
C ILE A 9 13.47 -0.74 -3.17
N GLY A 10 12.80 0.26 -2.60
CA GLY A 10 12.70 1.61 -3.14
C GLY A 10 11.42 1.87 -3.93
N ASP A 11 10.67 0.82 -4.30
CA ASP A 11 9.39 0.99 -4.98
C ASP A 11 8.35 1.65 -4.07
N VAL A 12 7.52 2.50 -4.68
CA VAL A 12 6.30 3.01 -4.06
C VAL A 12 5.16 2.04 -4.36
N VAL A 13 4.48 1.61 -3.31
CA VAL A 13 3.42 0.60 -3.36
C VAL A 13 2.20 1.04 -2.55
N TRP A 14 1.06 0.42 -2.86
CA TRP A 14 -0.20 0.58 -2.13
C TRP A 14 -0.78 -0.79 -1.79
N LEU A 15 -1.59 -0.84 -0.74
CA LEU A 15 -2.49 -1.97 -0.53
C LEU A 15 -3.62 -1.93 -1.56
N LYS A 16 -3.92 -3.08 -2.16
CA LYS A 16 -5.09 -3.24 -3.06
C LYS A 16 -6.43 -2.94 -2.37
N SER A 17 -6.48 -3.06 -1.04
CA SER A 17 -7.65 -2.70 -0.22
C SER A 17 -7.79 -1.19 0.02
N GLY A 18 -6.79 -0.39 -0.37
CA GLY A 18 -6.66 1.02 -0.02
C GLY A 18 -5.69 1.21 1.13
N SER A 19 -4.71 2.09 0.93
CA SER A 19 -3.73 2.54 1.91
C SER A 19 -3.15 3.88 1.46
N PRO A 20 -2.43 4.61 2.33
CA PRO A 20 -1.46 5.60 1.87
C PRO A 20 -0.43 4.95 0.93
N SER A 21 0.26 5.77 0.14
CA SER A 21 1.46 5.34 -0.55
C SER A 21 2.54 4.95 0.46
N MET A 22 3.14 3.78 0.29
CA MET A 22 4.20 3.26 1.13
C MET A 22 5.44 3.02 0.29
N THR A 23 6.62 3.06 0.90
CA THR A 23 7.88 2.72 0.22
C THR A 23 8.42 1.40 0.75
N VAL A 24 8.89 0.51 -0.13
CA VAL A 24 9.51 -0.75 0.26
C VAL A 24 10.93 -0.51 0.77
N ASP A 25 11.25 -0.89 2.01
CA ASP A 25 12.58 -0.76 2.61
C ASP A 25 13.25 -2.11 2.94
N GLY A 26 12.55 -3.23 2.71
CA GLY A 26 13.11 -4.56 2.89
C GLY A 26 12.20 -5.67 2.39
N PHE A 27 12.73 -6.90 2.35
CA PHE A 27 11.95 -8.10 2.09
C PHE A 27 12.45 -9.24 2.95
N HIS A 28 11.55 -10.16 3.33
CA HIS A 28 11.89 -11.32 4.14
C HIS A 28 11.92 -12.59 3.27
N GLN A 29 13.13 -13.05 2.94
CA GLN A 29 13.34 -14.12 1.94
C GLN A 29 12.89 -15.51 2.42
N THR A 30 12.87 -15.78 3.74
CA THR A 30 12.65 -17.13 4.28
C THR A 30 11.17 -17.55 4.35
N SER A 31 10.22 -16.65 4.08
CA SER A 31 8.79 -16.95 4.16
C SER A 31 8.00 -16.08 3.19
N LYS A 32 7.56 -16.67 2.07
CA LYS A 32 6.48 -16.21 1.19
C LYS A 32 6.46 -14.68 0.89
N ASN A 33 7.44 -14.16 0.16
CA ASN A 33 7.41 -12.83 -0.50
C ASN A 33 6.74 -11.72 0.34
N PHE A 34 7.19 -11.57 1.59
CA PHE A 34 6.77 -10.46 2.44
C PHE A 34 7.73 -9.29 2.25
N TYR A 35 7.16 -8.12 1.99
CA TYR A 35 7.87 -6.86 1.83
C TYR A 35 7.64 -6.00 3.06
N ARG A 36 8.70 -5.47 3.64
CA ARG A 36 8.61 -4.42 4.64
C ARG A 36 8.34 -3.10 3.91
N CYS A 37 7.27 -2.45 4.30
CA CYS A 37 6.85 -1.18 3.73
C CYS A 37 6.83 -0.13 4.85
N PHE A 38 7.30 1.08 4.57
CA PHE A 38 7.24 2.21 5.49
C PHE A 38 6.43 3.38 4.92
N TRP A 39 5.77 4.14 5.78
CA TRP A 39 5.04 5.35 5.44
C TRP A 39 4.91 6.27 6.65
N PHE A 40 4.36 7.46 6.43
CA PHE A 40 3.97 8.38 7.50
C PHE A 40 2.46 8.26 7.74
N ASN A 41 2.05 8.06 8.99
CA ASN A 41 0.64 8.08 9.35
C ASN A 41 0.09 9.54 9.36
N ASP A 42 -1.20 9.70 9.64
CA ASP A 42 -1.86 11.03 9.64
C ASP A 42 -1.31 12.00 10.69
N GLU A 43 -0.58 11.48 11.70
CA GLU A 43 0.08 12.27 12.74
C GLU A 43 1.51 12.68 12.34
N GLY A 44 1.99 12.25 11.17
CA GLY A 44 3.36 12.48 10.70
C GLY A 44 4.40 11.53 11.31
N ASN A 45 3.97 10.47 11.99
CA ASN A 45 4.86 9.47 12.57
C ASN A 45 5.26 8.42 11.52
N ALA A 46 6.55 8.09 11.49
CA ALA A 46 7.05 7.01 10.64
C ALA A 46 6.62 5.63 11.20
N VAL A 47 5.99 4.83 10.36
CA VAL A 47 5.52 3.47 10.68
C VAL A 47 6.00 2.49 9.61
N SER A 48 6.17 1.22 9.98
CA SER A 48 6.53 0.17 9.03
C SER A 48 5.86 -1.16 9.37
N GLU A 49 5.45 -1.90 8.36
CA GLU A 49 4.79 -3.20 8.49
C GLU A 49 5.17 -4.15 7.35
N TYR A 50 5.01 -5.46 7.55
CA TYR A 50 5.25 -6.48 6.54
C TYR A 50 3.95 -6.85 5.83
N PHE A 51 3.95 -6.74 4.50
CA PHE A 51 2.82 -7.12 3.67
C PHE A 51 3.20 -8.22 2.69
N ASN A 52 2.25 -9.11 2.40
CA ASN A 52 2.43 -10.11 1.37
C ASN A 52 2.39 -9.45 -0.02
N GLN A 53 3.22 -9.90 -0.95
CA GLN A 53 3.20 -9.41 -2.35
C GLN A 53 1.80 -9.35 -2.96
N LEU A 54 0.94 -10.33 -2.66
CA LEU A 54 -0.40 -10.40 -3.24
C LEU A 54 -1.32 -9.26 -2.79
N SER A 55 -1.05 -8.63 -1.64
CA SER A 55 -1.80 -7.46 -1.17
C SER A 55 -1.28 -6.13 -1.72
N LEU A 56 -0.10 -6.13 -2.35
CA LEU A 56 0.57 -4.92 -2.85
C LEU A 56 0.33 -4.70 -4.35
N THR A 57 0.37 -3.43 -4.74
CA THR A 57 0.37 -2.97 -6.14
C THR A 57 1.34 -1.81 -6.30
N THR A 58 2.04 -1.75 -7.44
CA THR A 58 2.85 -0.59 -7.88
C THR A 58 2.03 0.40 -8.70
N THR A 59 0.84 0.01 -9.14
CA THR A 59 -0.10 0.90 -9.80
C THR A 59 -0.90 1.64 -8.74
N GLU A 60 -0.82 2.96 -8.75
CA GLU A 60 -1.71 3.82 -7.98
C GLU A 60 -3.14 3.62 -8.50
N HIS A 61 -3.92 2.82 -7.78
CA HIS A 61 -5.35 2.80 -8.01
C HIS A 61 -5.91 4.06 -7.36
N THR A 62 -6.33 5.02 -8.18
CA THR A 62 -7.18 6.12 -7.75
C THR A 62 -8.49 5.52 -7.25
N LEU A 63 -8.54 5.11 -5.98
CA LEU A 63 -9.78 4.74 -5.34
C LEU A 63 -10.61 6.02 -5.29
N LYS A 64 -11.58 6.12 -6.19
CA LYS A 64 -12.62 7.15 -6.12
C LYS A 64 -13.42 6.87 -4.85
N PHE A 65 -12.97 7.43 -3.73
CA PHE A 65 -13.79 7.53 -2.54
C PHE A 65 -15.03 8.34 -2.93
N SER A 66 -16.14 7.64 -3.22
CA SER A 66 -17.45 8.27 -3.24
C SER A 66 -17.79 8.57 -1.78
N ALA A 67 -17.29 9.68 -1.26
CA ALA A 67 -17.79 10.24 -0.02
C ALA A 67 -19.30 10.42 -0.20
N LYS A 68 -20.09 9.55 0.43
CA LYS A 68 -21.52 9.78 0.60
C LYS A 68 -21.63 10.99 1.51
N ASN A 69 -21.77 12.18 0.92
CA ASN A 69 -22.17 13.37 1.64
C ASN A 69 -23.46 13.03 2.39
N LYS A 70 -23.35 13.00 3.72
CA LYS A 70 -24.49 12.93 4.62
C LYS A 70 -25.18 14.27 4.51
N SER A 71 -26.20 14.36 3.65
CA SER A 71 -27.10 15.51 3.63
C SER A 71 -27.86 15.54 4.95
N GLU A 72 -27.43 16.41 5.86
CA GLU A 72 -28.26 16.90 6.95
C GLU A 72 -29.43 17.66 6.33
N ASN A 73 -30.62 17.04 6.31
CA ASN A 73 -31.85 17.80 6.16
C ASN A 73 -32.26 18.31 7.53
N GLN A 74 -32.34 19.65 7.58
CA GLN A 74 -33.01 20.46 8.60
C GLN A 74 -34.49 20.12 8.72
#